data_AF-A0A7Y0X776-F1
#
_entry.id   AF-A0A7Y0X776-F1
#
_cell.length_a   1.000
_cell.length_b   1.000
_cell.length_c   1.000
_cell.angle_alpha   90.00
_cell.angle_beta   90.00
_cell.angle_gamma   90.00
#
_symmetry.space_group_name_H-M   'P 1'
#
loop_
_entity.id
_entity.type
_entity.pdbx_description
1 polymer ?
#
loop_
_entity_poly.entity_id
_entity_poly.type
_entity_poly.pdbx_seq_one_letter_code
_entity_poly.pdbx_strand_id
1 'polypeptide(L)'
;PLGCVEGVILAELLLMVRDDIQILANQYLKTVPELDQLFIGVDVFEGKDAVKSNMKALRAANKHLASGGLLLVFPAGEVSQLVDAKQQRLEDKAWSRSVSSLIRKNKATTVPVFISGQNSKRFYMAG
;
A
#
# COMPACT_ATOMS: atom_id res chain seq x y z
N PRO A 1 -3.40 4.47 6.40
CA PRO A 1 -2.08 4.27 7.06
C PRO A 1 -1.48 5.63 7.42
N LEU A 2 -0.63 5.70 8.45
CA LEU A 2 -0.05 6.95 8.95
C LEU A 2 1.33 7.22 8.34
N GLY A 3 2.00 6.19 7.80
CA GLY A 3 3.27 6.35 7.12
C GLY A 3 3.88 5.02 6.68
N CYS A 4 5.22 5.01 6.65
CA CYS A 4 6.03 3.84 6.30
C CYS A 4 5.97 2.73 7.37
N VAL A 5 5.91 3.13 8.65
CA VAL A 5 6.06 2.23 9.81
C VAL A 5 5.02 1.11 9.82
N GLU A 6 3.74 1.41 9.54
CA GLU A 6 2.72 0.37 9.58
C GLU A 6 2.84 -0.63 8.43
N GLY A 7 3.40 -0.21 7.29
CA GLY A 7 3.76 -1.12 6.20
C GLY A 7 4.83 -2.12 6.62
N VAL A 8 5.85 -1.66 7.36
CA VAL A 8 6.92 -2.51 7.90
C VAL A 8 6.37 -3.50 8.93
N ILE A 9 5.57 -3.02 9.89
CA ILE A 9 4.96 -3.87 10.92
C ILE A 9 4.10 -4.97 10.28
N LEU A 10 3.23 -4.59 9.33
CA LEU A 10 2.39 -5.57 8.65
C LEU A 10 3.21 -6.57 7.83
N ALA A 11 4.26 -6.12 7.15
CA ALA A 11 5.15 -7.02 6.41
C ALA A 11 5.82 -8.04 7.35
N GLU A 12 6.38 -7.59 8.47
CA GLU A 12 7.02 -8.45 9.47
C GLU A 12 6.02 -9.46 10.05
N LEU A 13 4.82 -9.01 10.45
CA LEU A 13 3.77 -9.88 10.97
C LEU A 13 3.37 -10.98 9.97
N LEU A 14 3.26 -10.62 8.69
CA LEU A 14 2.91 -11.56 7.65
C LEU A 14 4.07 -12.52 7.34
N LEU A 15 5.32 -12.06 7.36
CA LEU A 15 6.52 -12.87 7.12
C LEU A 15 6.69 -13.98 8.16
N MET A 16 6.18 -13.79 9.38
CA MET A 16 6.12 -14.85 10.38
C MET A 16 5.15 -15.99 10.03
N VAL A 17 4.24 -15.77 9.08
CA VAL A 17 3.23 -16.76 8.66
C VAL A 17 3.57 -17.38 7.30
N ARG A 18 4.14 -16.60 6.37
CA ARG A 18 4.46 -17.03 5.01
C ARG A 18 5.57 -16.18 4.39
N ASP A 19 6.36 -16.79 3.52
CA ASP A 19 7.57 -16.21 2.90
C ASP A 19 7.33 -15.60 1.50
N ASP A 20 6.18 -15.86 0.89
CA ASP A 20 5.80 -15.46 -0.46
C ASP A 20 5.09 -14.09 -0.51
N ILE A 21 5.49 -13.15 0.35
CA ILE A 21 4.82 -11.85 0.45
C ILE A 21 5.38 -10.90 -0.60
N GLN A 22 4.48 -10.21 -1.30
CA GLN A 22 4.84 -9.03 -2.06
C GLN A 22 4.03 -7.82 -1.58
N ILE A 23 4.68 -6.66 -1.56
CA ILE A 23 4.09 -5.40 -1.10
C ILE A 23 3.94 -4.48 -2.31
N LEU A 24 2.70 -4.19 -2.68
CA LEU A 24 2.39 -3.21 -3.72
C LEU A 24 2.33 -1.82 -3.09
N ALA A 25 3.42 -1.07 -3.23
CA ALA A 25 3.62 0.19 -2.53
C ALA A 25 4.37 1.22 -3.39
N ASN A 26 4.18 2.49 -3.03
CA ASN A 26 4.90 3.59 -3.65
C ASN A 26 6.36 3.66 -3.17
N GLN A 27 7.13 4.61 -3.71
CA GLN A 27 8.56 4.74 -3.39
C GLN A 27 8.88 5.07 -1.92
N TYR A 28 7.91 5.52 -1.11
CA TYR A 28 8.19 5.89 0.28
C TYR A 28 8.57 4.69 1.16
N LEU A 29 7.99 3.51 0.87
CA LEU A 29 8.29 2.27 1.59
C LEU A 29 9.63 1.64 1.15
N LYS A 30 10.22 2.04 0.01
CA LYS A 30 11.53 1.55 -0.46
C LYS A 30 12.71 2.03 0.37
N THR A 31 12.49 2.92 1.33
CA THR A 31 13.57 3.44 2.19
C THR A 31 14.04 2.44 3.25
N VAL A 32 13.38 1.27 3.35
CA VAL A 32 13.73 0.17 4.26
C VAL A 32 14.40 -0.95 3.45
N PRO A 33 15.75 -1.09 3.49
CA PRO A 33 16.51 -2.03 2.66
C PRO A 33 16.08 -3.49 2.81
N GLU A 34 15.66 -3.88 4.02
CA GLU A 34 15.24 -5.24 4.36
C GLU A 34 13.98 -5.67 3.60
N LEU A 35 13.18 -4.71 3.14
CA LEU A 35 11.94 -4.96 2.44
C LEU A 35 12.07 -4.78 0.91
N ASP A 36 13.21 -4.33 0.40
CA ASP A 36 13.40 -4.01 -1.03
C ASP A 36 13.05 -5.19 -1.96
N GLN A 37 13.41 -6.42 -1.54
CA GLN A 37 13.14 -7.64 -2.30
C GLN A 37 11.65 -8.03 -2.34
N LEU A 38 10.84 -7.50 -1.42
CA LEU A 38 9.41 -7.77 -1.31
C LEU A 38 8.57 -6.76 -2.09
N PHE A 39 9.15 -5.65 -2.57
CA PHE A 39 8.38 -4.56 -3.16
C PHE A 39 8.06 -4.73 -4.64
N ILE A 40 6.79 -4.55 -4.95
CA ILE A 40 6.31 -4.18 -6.27
C ILE A 40 6.08 -2.67 -6.25
N GLY A 41 7.03 -1.91 -6.78
CA GLY A 41 6.98 -0.45 -6.77
C GLY A 41 5.92 0.12 -7.72
N VAL A 42 5.01 0.94 -7.19
CA VAL A 42 4.11 1.80 -7.98
C VAL A 42 4.59 3.25 -7.95
N ASP A 43 4.34 3.96 -9.03
CA ASP A 43 4.57 5.39 -9.16
C ASP A 43 3.27 6.15 -8.87
N VAL A 44 3.31 7.03 -7.89
CA VAL A 44 2.18 7.87 -7.46
C VAL A 44 2.15 9.22 -8.17
N PHE A 45 3.19 9.57 -8.93
CA PHE A 45 3.24 10.81 -9.69
C PHE A 45 2.51 10.66 -11.03
N GLU A 46 1.78 11.70 -11.45
CA GLU A 46 1.05 11.68 -12.71
C GLU A 46 1.97 12.04 -13.88
N GLY A 47 2.42 11.02 -14.63
CA GLY A 47 3.29 11.20 -15.81
C GLY A 47 3.23 10.02 -16.78
N LYS A 48 3.65 10.22 -18.03
CA LYS A 48 3.66 9.15 -19.05
C LYS A 48 4.54 7.96 -18.63
N ASP A 49 5.64 8.23 -17.94
CA ASP A 49 6.53 7.18 -17.42
C ASP A 49 5.91 6.43 -16.24
N ALA A 50 5.12 7.12 -15.40
CA ALA A 50 4.38 6.53 -14.30
C ALA A 50 3.31 5.54 -14.77
N VAL A 51 2.64 5.81 -15.90
CA VAL A 51 1.68 4.85 -16.49
C VAL A 51 2.39 3.54 -16.86
N LYS A 52 3.56 3.63 -17.49
CA LYS A 52 4.32 2.45 -17.93
C LYS A 52 4.88 1.66 -16.75
N SER A 53 5.39 2.33 -15.72
CA SER A 53 5.89 1.69 -14.49
C SER A 53 4.74 1.01 -13.74
N ASN A 54 3.61 1.69 -13.55
CA ASN A 54 2.42 1.14 -12.90
C ASN A 54 1.84 -0.06 -13.64
N MET A 55 1.84 -0.05 -14.97
CA MET A 55 1.44 -1.23 -15.75
C MET A 55 2.34 -2.43 -15.48
N LYS A 56 3.65 -2.23 -15.33
CA LYS A 56 4.58 -3.33 -14.97
C LYS A 56 4.30 -3.82 -13.55
N ALA A 57 4.11 -2.91 -12.60
CA ALA A 57 3.77 -3.22 -11.22
C ALA A 57 2.48 -4.06 -11.13
N LEU A 58 1.41 -3.63 -11.81
CA LEU A 58 0.15 -4.36 -11.83
C LEU A 58 0.26 -5.72 -12.51
N ARG A 59 1.11 -5.87 -13.53
CA ARG A 59 1.39 -7.18 -14.15
C ARG A 59 2.11 -8.11 -13.17
N ALA A 60 3.10 -7.62 -12.43
CA ALA A 60 3.81 -8.40 -11.42
C ALA A 60 2.86 -8.81 -10.29
N ALA A 61 2.07 -7.88 -9.76
CA ALA A 61 1.07 -8.15 -8.72
C ALA A 61 0.05 -9.19 -9.16
N ASN A 62 -0.45 -9.07 -10.40
CA ASN A 62 -1.37 -10.04 -10.97
C ASN A 62 -0.73 -11.43 -11.13
N LYS A 63 0.54 -11.50 -11.58
CA LYS A 63 1.26 -12.77 -11.68
C LYS A 63 1.43 -13.44 -10.31
N HIS A 64 1.80 -12.66 -9.30
CA HIS A 64 1.99 -13.12 -7.93
C HIS A 64 0.71 -13.67 -7.30
N LEU A 65 -0.40 -12.93 -7.43
CA LEU A 65 -1.71 -13.39 -6.99
C LEU A 65 -2.17 -14.64 -7.74
N ALA A 66 -1.94 -14.71 -9.05
CA ALA A 66 -2.29 -15.88 -9.86
C ALA A 66 -1.51 -17.15 -9.45
N SER A 67 -0.32 -17.00 -8.88
CA SER A 67 0.45 -18.12 -8.29
C SER A 67 0.07 -18.45 -6.85
N GLY A 68 -0.95 -17.82 -6.27
CA GLY A 68 -1.39 -18.04 -4.89
C GLY A 68 -0.62 -17.23 -3.84
N GLY A 69 0.20 -16.28 -4.28
CA GLY A 69 1.02 -15.43 -3.44
C GLY A 69 0.23 -14.46 -2.56
N LEU A 70 0.78 -14.05 -1.42
CA LEU A 70 0.20 -12.97 -0.62
C LEU A 70 0.61 -11.60 -1.16
N LEU A 71 -0.37 -10.72 -1.37
CA LEU A 71 -0.14 -9.33 -1.73
C LEU A 71 -0.62 -8.39 -0.62
N LEU A 72 0.30 -7.65 -0.01
CA LEU A 72 -0.01 -6.52 0.87
C LEU A 72 -0.16 -5.25 0.02
N VAL A 73 -1.24 -4.49 0.22
CA VAL A 73 -1.48 -3.25 -0.52
C VAL A 73 -2.07 -2.17 0.38
N PHE A 74 -1.62 -0.93 0.18
CA PHE A 74 -2.26 0.26 0.71
C PHE A 74 -3.04 0.95 -0.42
N PRO A 75 -4.36 0.74 -0.52
CA PRO A 75 -5.12 1.02 -1.72
C PRO A 75 -5.30 2.51 -2.04
N ALA A 76 -5.13 3.39 -1.04
CA ALA A 76 -5.11 4.84 -1.23
C ALA A 76 -3.80 5.34 -1.87
N GLY A 77 -2.70 4.58 -1.76
CA GLY A 77 -1.39 4.98 -2.31
C GLY A 77 -0.68 6.10 -1.54
N GLU A 78 -1.25 6.58 -0.45
CA GLU A 78 -0.73 7.68 0.37
C GLU A 78 -1.20 7.56 1.83
N VAL A 79 -0.72 8.46 2.69
CA VAL A 79 -1.11 8.51 4.11
C VAL A 79 -2.51 9.09 4.28
N SER A 80 -3.20 8.67 5.34
CA SER A 80 -4.51 9.20 5.72
C SER A 80 -4.41 10.69 6.04
N GLN A 81 -5.41 11.46 5.61
CA GLN A 81 -5.47 12.91 5.77
C GLN A 81 -6.43 13.31 6.88
N LEU A 82 -6.12 14.42 7.55
CA LEU A 82 -7.00 15.03 8.55
C LEU A 82 -8.11 15.81 7.84
N VAL A 83 -9.30 15.22 7.77
CA VAL A 83 -10.47 15.82 7.10
C VAL A 83 -11.29 16.71 8.03
N ASP A 84 -11.22 16.48 9.35
CA ASP A 84 -11.80 17.36 10.36
C ASP A 84 -10.85 17.50 11.55
N ALA A 85 -10.25 18.68 11.69
CA ALA A 85 -9.32 18.98 12.77
C ALA A 85 -10.00 19.12 14.14
N LYS A 86 -11.28 19.53 14.21
CA LYS A 86 -12.01 19.65 15.48
C LYS A 86 -12.41 18.28 16.02
N GLN A 87 -12.80 17.37 15.13
CA GLN A 87 -13.20 16.00 15.48
C GLN A 87 -12.04 15.00 15.43
N GLN A 88 -10.83 15.43 15.08
CA GLN A 88 -9.66 14.56 14.86
C GLN A 88 -9.97 13.40 13.88
N ARG A 89 -10.79 13.66 12.86
CA ARG A 89 -11.24 12.65 11.91
C ARG A 89 -10.18 12.49 10.81
N LEU A 90 -9.61 11.29 10.74
CA LEU A 90 -8.66 10.87 9.72
C LEU A 90 -9.35 9.98 8.70
N GLU A 91 -9.12 10.24 7.42
CA GLU A 91 -9.67 9.42 6.33
C GLU A 91 -8.60 9.13 5.27
N ASP A 92 -8.69 7.93 4.70
CA ASP A 92 -7.95 7.60 3.50
C ASP A 92 -8.55 8.32 2.30
N LYS A 93 -7.71 8.71 1.33
CA LYS A 93 -8.22 9.12 0.02
C LYS A 93 -8.93 7.97 -0.68
N ALA A 94 -9.66 8.30 -1.74
CA ALA A 94 -10.36 7.33 -2.56
C ALA A 94 -9.42 6.19 -3.01
N TRP A 95 -9.79 4.96 -2.67
CA TRP A 95 -9.01 3.79 -3.00
C TRP A 95 -8.95 3.54 -4.51
N SER A 96 -7.80 3.10 -4.99
CA SER A 96 -7.57 2.86 -6.41
C SER A 96 -8.41 1.71 -6.95
N ARG A 97 -9.06 1.94 -8.11
CA ARG A 97 -9.82 0.90 -8.82
C ARG A 97 -8.96 -0.30 -9.23
N SER A 98 -7.64 -0.10 -9.40
CA SER A 98 -6.71 -1.18 -9.77
C SER A 98 -6.70 -2.31 -8.74
N VAL A 99 -6.78 -1.99 -7.45
CA VAL A 99 -6.84 -2.97 -6.36
C VAL A 99 -8.10 -3.84 -6.48
N SER A 100 -9.25 -3.21 -6.70
CA SER A 100 -10.51 -3.95 -6.89
C SER A 100 -10.49 -4.84 -8.15
N SER A 101 -9.74 -4.44 -9.18
CA SER A 101 -9.53 -5.25 -10.40
C SER A 101 -8.66 -6.47 -10.12
N LEU A 102 -7.55 -6.31 -9.37
CA LEU A 102 -6.67 -7.40 -8.95
C LEU A 102 -7.42 -8.45 -8.14
N ILE A 103 -8.24 -8.02 -7.16
CA ILE A 103 -9.05 -8.90 -6.32
C ILE A 103 -10.03 -9.71 -7.18
N ARG A 104 -10.83 -9.04 -8.02
CA ARG A 104 -11.83 -9.71 -8.86
C ARG A 104 -11.22 -10.69 -9.85
N LYS A 105 -10.13 -10.29 -10.52
CA LYS A 105 -9.49 -11.11 -11.55
C LYS A 105 -8.89 -12.40 -10.98
N ASN A 106 -8.27 -12.31 -9.81
CA ASN A 106 -7.61 -13.45 -9.18
C ASN A 106 -8.50 -14.21 -8.20
N LYS A 107 -9.76 -13.76 -8.01
CA LYS A 107 -10.67 -14.28 -6.97
C LYS A 107 -9.99 -14.34 -5.60
N ALA A 108 -9.18 -13.33 -5.30
CA ALA A 108 -8.32 -13.32 -4.12
C ALA A 108 -9.14 -13.16 -2.84
N THR A 109 -8.91 -14.04 -1.86
CA THR A 109 -9.40 -13.85 -0.49
C THR A 109 -8.85 -12.54 0.06
N THR A 110 -9.74 -11.64 0.48
CA THR A 110 -9.38 -10.30 0.92
C THR A 110 -9.61 -10.16 2.40
N VAL A 111 -8.58 -9.76 3.14
CA VAL A 111 -8.64 -9.49 4.59
C VAL A 111 -8.47 -7.99 4.80
N PRO A 112 -9.52 -7.24 5.16
CA PRO A 112 -9.38 -5.82 5.47
C PRO A 112 -8.66 -5.66 6.81
N VAL A 113 -7.73 -4.71 6.88
CA VAL A 113 -6.99 -4.37 8.09
C VAL A 113 -7.22 -2.89 8.40
N PHE A 114 -7.64 -2.62 9.64
CA PHE A 114 -7.77 -1.26 10.14
C PHE A 114 -6.56 -0.92 11.01
N ILE A 115 -5.94 0.23 10.72
CA ILE A 115 -4.82 0.77 11.49
C ILE A 115 -5.35 1.94 12.29
N SER A 116 -5.32 1.82 13.62
CA SER A 116 -5.66 2.91 14.53
C SER A 116 -4.41 3.70 14.92
N GLY A 117 -4.54 5.03 14.98
CA GLY A 117 -3.50 5.94 15.44
C GLY A 117 -3.60 7.30 14.75
N GLN A 118 -2.69 8.21 15.10
CA GLN A 118 -2.58 9.52 14.45
C GLN A 118 -1.13 10.01 14.46
N ASN A 119 -0.72 10.72 13.41
CA ASN A 119 0.54 11.45 13.42
C ASN A 119 0.45 12.69 14.31
N SER A 120 1.61 13.31 14.57
CA SER A 120 1.67 14.58 15.30
C SER A 120 0.90 15.68 14.55
N LYS A 121 0.35 16.67 15.28
CA LYS A 121 -0.37 17.80 14.67
C LYS A 121 0.48 18.53 13.62
N ARG A 122 1.80 18.64 13.85
CA ARG A 122 2.75 19.28 12.93
C ARG A 122 2.85 18.55 11.60
N PHE A 123 2.73 17.21 11.60
CA PHE A 123 2.72 16.41 10.37
C PHE A 123 1.55 16.81 9.46
N TYR A 124 0.34 16.91 10.03
CA TYR A 124 -0.85 17.29 9.27
C TYR A 124 -0.87 18.77 8.86
N MET A 125 -0.14 19.64 9.57
CA MET A 125 0.02 21.05 9.18
C MET A 125 1.06 21.29 8.09
N ALA A 126 2.02 20.37 7.93
CA ALA A 126 3.08 20.47 6.93
C ALA A 126 2.71 19.80 5.59
N GLY A 127 1.57 19.11 5.55
CA GLY A 127 1.04 18.39 4.39
C GLY A 127 0.51 19.30 3.30
#